data_AF-A0A399EZ32-F1
#
_entry.id   AF-A0A399EZ32-F1
#
_cell.length_a   1.000
_cell.length_b   1.000
_cell.length_c   1.000
_cell.angle_alpha   90.00
_cell.angle_beta   90.00
_cell.angle_gamma   90.00
#
_symmetry.space_group_name_H-M   'P 1'
#
loop_
_entity.id
_entity.type
_entity.pdbx_description
1 polymer ?
#
loop_
_entity_poly.entity_id
_entity_poly.type
_entity_poly.pdbx_seq_one_letter_code
_entity_poly.pdbx_strand_id
1 'polypeptide(L)'
;MNIPEPILQERGLFLSYFPPEYRSTAANCLLTAVRQGCADPNQVVGYALETARRRMRWGSEAFHTLVWLAEFDPEALLAGARWALWWESLPFAERQRIKRERSEEAVTRWMETQPPTEKQLSYLRVLGYTDEVANRLEASRLVDGYLKGRNHAAR
;
A
#
# COMPACT_ATOMS: atom_id res chain seq x y z
N MET A 1 13.65 -6.41 -9.08
CA MET A 1 13.43 -7.75 -8.48
C MET A 1 11.93 -8.00 -8.47
N ASN A 2 11.45 -9.20 -8.81
CA ASN A 2 10.01 -9.48 -8.68
C ASN A 2 9.66 -9.56 -7.19
N ILE A 3 8.63 -8.83 -6.76
CA ILE A 3 8.14 -8.93 -5.39
C ILE A 3 7.56 -10.34 -5.23
N PRO A 4 7.96 -11.12 -4.22
CA PRO A 4 7.35 -12.42 -3.99
C PRO A 4 5.88 -12.22 -3.63
N GLU A 5 4.98 -12.72 -4.48
CA GLU A 5 3.53 -12.69 -4.25
C GLU A 5 3.13 -13.21 -2.86
N PRO A 6 3.73 -14.30 -2.33
CA PRO A 6 3.44 -14.76 -0.96
C PRO A 6 3.73 -13.70 0.12
N ILE A 7 4.81 -12.92 -0.01
CA ILE A 7 5.17 -11.89 0.98
C ILE A 7 4.16 -10.73 0.98
N LEU A 8 3.52 -10.44 -0.16
CA LEU A 8 2.47 -9.42 -0.21
C LEU A 8 1.17 -9.90 0.41
N GLN A 9 0.85 -11.18 0.24
CA GLN A 9 -0.29 -11.83 0.88
C GLN A 9 -0.09 -11.90 2.40
N GLU A 10 1.11 -12.24 2.86
CA GLU A 10 1.48 -12.23 4.29
C GLU A 10 1.26 -10.85 4.92
N ARG A 11 1.71 -9.78 4.26
CA ARG A 11 1.43 -8.41 4.70
C ARG A 11 -0.07 -8.13 4.73
N GLY A 12 -0.80 -8.57 3.70
CA GLY A 12 -2.24 -8.36 3.58
C GLY A 12 -3.00 -9.02 4.73
N LEU A 13 -2.70 -10.29 5.01
CA LEU A 13 -3.28 -11.09 6.09
C LEU A 13 -2.99 -10.48 7.46
N PHE A 14 -1.76 -10.04 7.72
CA PHE A 14 -1.44 -9.32 8.95
C PHE A 14 -2.25 -8.02 9.08
N LEU A 15 -2.29 -7.19 8.03
CA LEU A 15 -2.93 -5.87 8.08
C LEU A 15 -4.46 -5.92 8.02
N SER A 16 -5.09 -7.05 7.65
CA SER A 16 -6.55 -7.17 7.65
C SER A 16 -7.16 -7.15 9.04
N TYR A 17 -6.39 -7.50 10.08
CA TYR A 17 -6.82 -7.42 11.48
C TYR A 17 -6.89 -5.98 12.03
N PHE A 18 -6.33 -5.01 11.31
CA PHE A 18 -6.23 -3.62 11.78
C PHE A 18 -7.14 -2.69 10.96
N PRO A 19 -7.90 -1.80 11.63
CA PRO A 19 -8.53 -0.66 10.99
C PRO A 19 -7.53 0.17 10.18
N PRO A 20 -7.93 0.79 9.04
CA PRO A 20 -7.02 1.52 8.15
C PRO A 20 -6.09 2.52 8.85
N GLU A 21 -6.60 3.26 9.82
CA GLU A 21 -5.89 4.27 10.63
C GLU A 21 -4.79 3.67 11.52
N TYR A 22 -4.88 2.38 11.86
CA TYR A 22 -3.95 1.68 12.75
C TYR A 22 -2.95 0.79 12.02
N ARG A 23 -3.18 0.49 10.74
CA ARG A 23 -2.27 -0.33 9.91
C ARG A 23 -0.85 0.19 9.87
N SER A 24 -0.67 1.52 9.82
CA SER A 24 0.65 2.15 9.84
C SER A 24 1.37 1.90 11.17
N THR A 25 0.67 2.08 12.29
CA THR A 25 1.20 1.83 13.64
C THR A 25 1.61 0.37 13.80
N ALA A 26 0.74 -0.56 13.40
CA ALA A 26 1.00 -2.00 13.47
C ALA A 26 2.23 -2.41 12.65
N ALA A 27 2.29 -1.99 11.37
CA ALA A 27 3.43 -2.26 10.51
C ALA A 27 4.73 -1.68 11.08
N ASN A 28 4.69 -0.46 11.62
CA ASN A 28 5.87 0.18 12.21
C ASN A 28 6.35 -0.53 13.48
N CYS A 29 5.51 -1.24 14.22
CA CYS A 29 5.97 -2.05 15.36
C CYS A 29 6.92 -3.15 14.90
N LEU A 30 6.55 -3.87 13.84
CA LEU A 30 7.38 -4.95 13.27
C LEU A 30 8.65 -4.40 12.60
N LEU A 31 8.51 -3.33 11.81
CA LEU A 31 9.67 -2.70 11.14
C LEU A 31 10.66 -2.11 12.16
N THR A 32 10.17 -1.56 13.27
CA THR A 32 11.03 -1.06 14.35
C THR A 32 11.84 -2.20 14.95
N ALA A 33 11.24 -3.36 15.23
CA ALA A 33 11.96 -4.51 15.74
C ALA A 33 13.13 -4.93 14.83
N VAL A 34 12.89 -5.01 13.52
CA VAL A 34 13.95 -5.34 12.55
C VAL A 34 15.06 -4.30 12.55
N ARG A 35 14.71 -3.00 12.58
CA ARG A 35 15.70 -1.90 12.68
C ARG A 35 16.48 -1.90 13.99
N GLN A 36 15.97 -2.55 15.04
CA GLN A 36 16.64 -2.74 16.32
C GLN A 36 17.48 -4.03 16.37
N GLY A 37 17.59 -4.75 15.25
CA GLY A 37 18.50 -5.88 15.10
C GLY A 37 17.87 -7.27 15.19
N CYS A 38 16.53 -7.37 15.29
CA CYS A 38 15.86 -8.67 15.21
C CYS A 38 16.08 -9.30 13.82
N ALA A 39 16.54 -10.55 13.78
CA ALA A 39 16.97 -11.22 12.55
C ALA A 39 16.05 -12.38 12.12
N ASP A 40 15.14 -12.83 12.99
CA ASP A 40 14.16 -13.87 12.67
C ASP A 40 12.73 -13.48 13.09
N PRO A 41 11.69 -14.14 12.52
CA PRO A 41 10.30 -13.77 12.76
C PRO A 41 9.89 -13.81 14.25
N ASN A 42 10.39 -14.77 15.03
CA ASN A 42 10.01 -14.90 16.44
C ASN A 42 10.61 -13.75 17.27
N GLN A 43 11.86 -13.36 16.99
CA GLN A 43 12.47 -12.19 17.61
C GLN A 43 11.68 -10.90 17.32
N VAL A 44 11.30 -10.71 16.06
CA VAL A 44 10.50 -9.55 15.63
C VAL A 44 9.16 -9.51 16.38
N VAL A 45 8.45 -10.64 16.45
CA VAL A 45 7.18 -10.74 17.17
C VAL A 45 7.39 -10.48 18.66
N GLY A 46 8.38 -11.11 19.30
CA GLY A 46 8.68 -10.91 20.71
C GLY A 46 8.92 -9.44 21.07
N TYR A 47 9.77 -8.76 20.29
CA TYR A 47 10.06 -7.34 20.48
C TYR A 47 8.81 -6.47 20.29
N ALA A 48 8.01 -6.75 19.25
CA ALA A 48 6.81 -5.98 18.95
C ALA A 48 5.75 -6.14 20.05
N LEU A 49 5.58 -7.36 20.58
CA LEU A 49 4.65 -7.64 21.68
C LEU A 49 5.10 -7.00 23.00
N GLU A 50 6.40 -7.05 23.31
CA GLU A 50 6.93 -6.37 24.49
C GLU A 50 6.69 -4.85 24.40
N THR A 51 6.96 -4.27 23.24
CA THR A 51 6.70 -2.85 22.97
C THR A 51 5.21 -2.53 23.08
N ALA A 52 4.35 -3.36 22.49
CA ALA A 52 2.90 -3.18 22.53
C ALA A 52 2.38 -3.23 23.97
N ARG A 53 2.75 -4.23 24.76
CA ARG A 53 2.34 -4.38 26.17
C ARG A 53 2.77 -3.18 27.02
N ARG A 54 3.98 -2.66 26.83
CA ARG A 54 4.46 -1.46 27.53
C ARG A 54 3.66 -0.20 27.19
N ARG A 55 3.14 -0.11 25.95
CA ARG A 55 2.43 1.08 25.44
C ARG A 55 0.92 0.97 25.54
N MET A 56 0.38 -0.22 25.79
CA MET A 56 -1.05 -0.53 25.76
C MET A 56 -1.89 0.41 26.63
N ARG A 57 -1.40 0.77 27.83
CA ARG A 57 -2.12 1.64 28.77
C ARG A 57 -2.46 3.04 28.23
N TRP A 58 -1.65 3.57 27.30
CA TRP A 58 -1.78 4.93 26.76
C TRP A 58 -1.71 4.95 25.23
N GLY A 59 -1.89 3.79 24.62
CA GLY A 59 -1.47 3.53 23.25
C GLY A 59 -2.62 3.46 22.26
N SER A 60 -2.27 3.20 21.01
CA SER A 60 -3.22 2.93 19.93
C SER A 60 -3.86 1.55 20.09
N GLU A 61 -5.09 1.40 19.61
CA GLU A 61 -5.78 0.11 19.44
C GLU A 61 -4.91 -0.95 18.74
N ALA A 62 -3.99 -0.52 17.86
CA ALA A 62 -3.00 -1.40 17.23
C ALA A 62 -2.23 -2.26 18.26
N PHE A 63 -1.89 -1.70 19.43
CA PHE A 63 -1.16 -2.46 20.45
C PHE A 63 -2.03 -3.53 21.10
N HIS A 64 -3.32 -3.26 21.32
CA HIS A 64 -4.27 -4.25 21.81
C HIS A 64 -4.44 -5.38 20.80
N THR A 65 -4.64 -5.03 19.52
CA THR A 65 -4.76 -6.03 18.44
C THR A 65 -3.49 -6.87 18.29
N LEU A 66 -2.29 -6.29 18.42
CA LEU A 66 -1.03 -7.05 18.39
C LEU A 66 -0.96 -8.08 19.51
N VAL A 67 -1.33 -7.69 20.74
CA VAL A 67 -1.34 -8.62 21.88
C VAL A 67 -2.41 -9.70 21.71
N TRP A 68 -3.60 -9.33 21.23
CA TRP A 68 -4.68 -10.27 20.94
C TRP A 68 -4.26 -11.29 19.87
N LEU A 69 -3.61 -10.85 18.78
CA LEU A 69 -3.13 -11.76 17.74
C LEU A 69 -2.14 -12.80 18.27
N ALA A 70 -1.33 -12.47 19.28
CA ALA A 70 -0.40 -13.44 19.86
C ALA A 70 -1.09 -14.64 20.49
N GLU A 71 -2.35 -14.48 20.90
CA GLU A 71 -3.17 -15.54 21.51
C GLU A 71 -4.04 -16.25 20.47
N PHE A 72 -4.62 -15.50 19.52
CA PHE A 72 -5.68 -16.02 18.64
C PHE A 72 -5.23 -16.34 17.22
N ASP A 73 -4.20 -15.67 16.71
CA ASP A 73 -3.62 -15.96 15.38
C ASP A 73 -2.12 -15.58 15.35
N PRO A 74 -1.26 -16.37 16.01
CA PRO A 74 0.18 -16.10 16.05
C PRO A 74 0.82 -16.20 14.66
N GLU A 75 0.22 -16.97 13.73
CA GLU A 75 0.75 -17.07 12.38
C GLU A 75 0.57 -15.76 11.60
N ALA A 76 -0.52 -15.01 11.82
CA ALA A 76 -0.67 -13.68 11.24
C ALA A 76 0.44 -12.71 11.68
N LEU A 77 0.89 -12.80 12.94
CA LEU A 77 2.04 -12.02 13.43
C LEU A 77 3.34 -12.46 12.78
N LEU A 78 3.56 -13.76 12.66
CA LEU A 78 4.75 -14.31 12.01
C LEU A 78 4.80 -13.95 10.52
N ALA A 79 3.67 -13.99 9.82
CA ALA A 79 3.52 -13.52 8.45
C ALA A 79 3.89 -12.02 8.32
N GLY A 80 3.36 -11.19 9.22
CA GLY A 80 3.75 -9.78 9.29
C GLY A 80 5.25 -9.59 9.52
N ALA A 81 5.86 -10.41 10.38
CA ALA A 81 7.28 -10.35 10.70
C ALA A 81 8.17 -10.78 9.51
N ARG A 82 7.80 -11.84 8.79
CA ARG A 82 8.47 -12.25 7.54
C ARG A 82 8.43 -11.15 6.50
N TRP A 83 7.27 -10.51 6.32
CA TRP A 83 7.17 -9.33 5.47
C TRP A 83 8.09 -8.19 5.92
N ALA A 84 8.15 -7.89 7.23
CA ALA A 84 8.98 -6.81 7.76
C ALA A 84 10.48 -7.07 7.53
N LEU A 85 10.94 -8.30 7.76
CA LEU A 85 12.32 -8.72 7.50
C LEU A 85 12.68 -8.58 6.02
N TRP A 86 11.82 -9.10 5.12
CA TRP A 86 11.99 -8.92 3.70
C TRP A 86 12.05 -7.43 3.32
N TRP A 87 11.12 -6.61 3.81
CA TRP A 87 11.04 -5.19 3.49
C TRP A 87 12.30 -4.41 3.89
N GLU A 88 12.83 -4.67 5.09
CA GLU A 88 14.03 -4.00 5.58
C GLU A 88 15.30 -4.51 4.89
N SER A 89 15.31 -5.76 4.39
CA SER A 89 16.40 -6.30 3.56
C SER A 89 16.56 -5.59 2.21
N LEU A 90 15.52 -4.92 1.72
CA LEU A 90 15.55 -4.27 0.41
C LEU A 90 16.43 -3.02 0.43
N PRO A 91 17.22 -2.77 -0.64
CA PRO A 91 17.87 -1.48 -0.83
C PRO A 91 16.87 -0.33 -0.85
N PHE A 92 17.31 0.86 -0.44
CA PHE A 92 16.45 2.05 -0.42
C PHE A 92 15.77 2.33 -1.77
N ALA A 93 16.53 2.26 -2.88
CA ALA A 93 16.01 2.47 -4.23
C ALA A 93 14.87 1.49 -4.57
N GLU A 94 14.99 0.24 -4.16
CA GLU A 94 13.96 -0.78 -4.40
C GLU A 94 12.70 -0.52 -3.58
N ARG A 95 12.85 -0.14 -2.30
CA ARG A 95 11.71 0.30 -1.48
C ARG A 95 10.98 1.49 -2.09
N GLN A 96 11.70 2.46 -2.65
CA GLN A 96 11.09 3.62 -3.32
C GLN A 96 10.36 3.21 -4.60
N ARG A 97 10.96 2.33 -5.40
CA ARG A 97 10.32 1.78 -6.60
C ARG A 97 8.98 1.12 -6.26
N ILE A 98 8.97 0.21 -5.28
CA ILE A 98 7.75 -0.51 -4.86
C ILE A 98 6.68 0.45 -4.31
N LYS A 99 7.09 1.47 -3.52
CA LYS A 99 6.16 2.49 -3.02
C LYS A 99 5.51 3.25 -4.17
N ARG A 100 6.29 3.66 -5.17
CA ARG A 100 5.81 4.38 -6.35
C ARG A 100 4.83 3.54 -7.15
N GLU A 101 5.20 2.32 -7.52
CA GLU A 101 4.34 1.39 -8.28
C GLU A 101 2.99 1.17 -7.57
N ARG A 102 3.02 0.94 -6.26
CA ARG A 102 1.79 0.80 -5.46
C ARG A 102 0.95 2.07 -5.40
N SER A 103 1.59 3.24 -5.34
CA SER A 103 0.86 4.51 -5.36
C SER A 103 0.17 4.74 -6.71
N GLU A 104 0.83 4.38 -7.81
CA GLU A 104 0.28 4.48 -9.17
C GLU A 104 -0.92 3.53 -9.34
N GLU A 105 -0.84 2.29 -8.85
CA GLU A 105 -1.96 1.36 -8.84
C GLU A 105 -3.14 1.87 -7.99
N ALA A 106 -2.87 2.41 -6.80
CA ALA A 106 -3.90 2.93 -5.93
C ALA A 106 -4.60 4.16 -6.54
N VAL A 107 -3.83 5.06 -7.15
CA VAL A 107 -4.37 6.20 -7.91
C VAL A 107 -5.21 5.72 -9.08
N THR A 108 -4.73 4.73 -9.84
CA THR A 108 -5.45 4.16 -10.98
C THR A 108 -6.80 3.59 -10.55
N ARG A 109 -6.82 2.72 -9.53
CA ARG A 109 -8.06 2.15 -8.98
C ARG A 109 -9.00 3.22 -8.44
N TRP A 110 -8.46 4.25 -7.78
CA TRP A 110 -9.28 5.37 -7.33
C TRP A 110 -9.92 6.08 -8.52
N MET A 111 -9.16 6.41 -9.57
CA MET A 111 -9.67 7.07 -10.77
C MET A 111 -10.76 6.26 -11.48
N GLU A 112 -10.73 4.92 -11.43
CA GLU A 112 -11.79 4.05 -11.98
C GLU A 112 -13.13 4.22 -11.25
N THR A 113 -13.08 4.55 -9.96
CA THR A 113 -14.29 4.73 -9.13
C THR A 113 -14.81 6.17 -9.12
N GLN A 114 -14.02 7.13 -9.60
CA GLN A 114 -14.40 8.54 -9.61
C GLN A 114 -15.06 8.94 -10.92
N PRO A 115 -16.10 9.79 -10.86
CA PRO A 115 -16.63 10.41 -12.07
C PRO A 115 -15.56 11.30 -12.74
N PRO A 116 -15.61 11.45 -14.08
CA PRO A 116 -14.77 12.40 -14.80
C PRO A 116 -14.93 13.80 -14.23
N THR A 117 -13.86 14.58 -14.21
CA THR A 117 -13.94 16.00 -13.81
C THR A 117 -14.52 16.85 -14.94
N GLU A 118 -15.18 17.95 -14.60
CA GLU A 118 -15.69 18.92 -15.59
C GLU A 118 -14.58 19.37 -16.55
N LYS A 119 -13.38 19.65 -16.03
CA LYS A 119 -12.23 20.04 -16.86
C LYS A 119 -11.85 18.98 -17.89
N GLN A 120 -11.85 17.70 -17.50
CA GLN A 120 -11.56 16.60 -18.44
C GLN A 120 -12.64 16.50 -19.52
N LEU A 121 -13.92 16.59 -19.14
CA LEU A 121 -15.03 16.55 -20.09
C LEU A 121 -15.00 17.74 -21.06
N SER A 122 -14.78 18.95 -20.55
CA SER A 122 -14.63 20.15 -21.37
C SER A 122 -13.45 20.01 -22.34
N TYR A 123 -12.33 19.47 -21.88
CA TYR A 123 -11.16 19.31 -22.73
C TYR A 123 -11.38 18.24 -23.81
N LEU A 124 -12.01 17.12 -23.48
CA LEU A 124 -12.39 16.08 -24.44
C LEU A 124 -13.33 16.62 -25.53
N ARG A 125 -14.29 17.48 -25.17
CA ARG A 125 -15.15 18.16 -26.15
C ARG A 125 -14.35 19.05 -27.11
N VAL A 126 -13.36 19.80 -26.61
CA VAL A 126 -12.44 20.59 -27.45
C VAL A 126 -11.60 19.70 -28.39
N LEU A 127 -11.28 18.48 -27.96
CA LEU A 127 -10.59 17.48 -28.77
C LEU A 127 -11.53 16.76 -29.76
N GLY A 128 -12.82 17.06 -29.75
CA GLY A 128 -13.82 16.48 -30.65
C GLY A 128 -14.42 15.15 -30.16
N TYR A 129 -14.17 14.76 -28.91
CA TYR A 129 -14.78 13.57 -28.31
C TYR A 129 -16.15 13.94 -27.69
N THR A 130 -17.21 13.28 -28.13
CA THR A 130 -18.60 13.58 -27.73
C THR A 130 -19.31 12.44 -27.01
N ASP A 131 -18.70 11.25 -26.98
CA ASP A 131 -19.31 10.08 -26.35
C ASP A 131 -19.25 10.18 -24.83
N GLU A 132 -20.01 9.30 -24.17
CA GLU A 132 -20.00 9.20 -22.71
C GLU A 132 -18.62 8.73 -22.22
N VAL A 133 -18.22 9.24 -21.04
CA VAL A 133 -16.99 8.85 -20.36
C VAL A 133 -17.37 8.36 -18.98
N ALA A 134 -17.13 7.08 -18.71
CA ALA A 134 -17.65 6.41 -17.52
C ALA A 134 -16.92 6.83 -16.25
N ASN A 135 -15.61 7.06 -16.33
CA ASN A 135 -14.80 7.39 -15.16
C ASN A 135 -13.58 8.26 -15.47
N ARG A 136 -12.94 8.74 -14.41
CA ARG A 136 -11.79 9.64 -14.48
C ARG A 136 -10.57 9.01 -15.13
N LEU A 137 -10.40 7.69 -15.01
CA LEU A 137 -9.30 6.97 -15.64
C LEU A 137 -9.48 6.95 -17.17
N GLU A 138 -10.66 6.59 -17.64
CA GLU A 138 -11.03 6.61 -19.05
C GLU A 138 -10.86 8.01 -19.64
N ALA A 139 -11.36 9.04 -18.94
CA ALA A 139 -11.19 10.43 -19.36
C ALA A 139 -9.71 10.81 -19.58
N SER A 140 -8.84 10.38 -18.66
CA SER A 140 -7.40 10.68 -18.74
C SER A 140 -6.73 9.92 -19.89
N ARG A 141 -7.08 8.64 -20.08
CA ARG A 141 -6.56 7.82 -21.19
C ARG A 141 -6.96 8.39 -22.56
N LEU A 142 -8.21 8.85 -22.69
CA LEU A 142 -8.68 9.50 -23.90
C LEU A 142 -7.88 10.77 -24.20
N VAL A 143 -7.74 11.67 -23.22
CA VAL A 143 -6.94 12.89 -23.37
C VAL A 143 -5.51 12.57 -23.83
N ASP A 144 -4.84 11.64 -23.16
CA ASP A 144 -3.47 11.24 -23.51
C ASP A 144 -3.37 10.65 -24.92
N GLY A 145 -4.35 9.85 -25.34
CA GLY A 145 -4.44 9.27 -26.68
C GLY A 145 -4.53 10.35 -27.76
N TYR A 146 -5.41 11.33 -27.59
CA TYR A 146 -5.56 12.45 -28.52
C TYR A 146 -4.29 13.32 -28.59
N LEU A 147 -3.63 13.58 -27.47
CA LEU A 147 -2.38 14.33 -27.43
C LEU A 147 -1.25 13.60 -28.16
N LYS A 148 -1.12 12.28 -27.95
CA LYS A 148 -0.13 11.45 -28.65
C LYS A 148 -0.40 11.38 -30.15
N GLY A 149 -1.67 11.27 -30.56
CA GLY A 149 -2.08 11.26 -31.96
C GLY A 149 -1.80 12.59 -32.67
N ARG A 150 -2.05 13.73 -32.03
CA ARG A 150 -1.75 15.06 -32.60
C ARG A 150 -0.25 15.31 -32.79
N ASN A 151 0.59 14.82 -31.89
CA ASN A 151 2.04 14.94 -32.02
C ASN A 151 2.64 14.07 -33.14
N HIS A 152 1.94 13.02 -33.58
CA HIS A 152 2.35 12.20 -34.72
C HIS A 152 1.84 12.75 -36.06
N ALA A 153 0.71 13.45 -36.08
CA ALA A 153 0.16 14.08 -37.30
C ALA A 153 0.81 15.43 -37.66
N ALA A 154 1.57 16.03 -36.75
CA ALA A 154 2.26 17.32 -36.93
C ALA A 154 3.75 17.17 -37.29
N ARG A 155 4.19 15.98 -37.69
CA ARG A 155 5.54 15.66 -38.19
C ARG A 155 5.45 15.15 -39.61
#